data_AF-A0A7J9R134-F1
#
_entry.id   AF-A0A7J9R134-F1
#
_cell.length_a   1.000
_cell.length_b   1.000
_cell.length_c   1.000
_cell.angle_alpha   90.00
_cell.angle_beta   90.00
_cell.angle_gamma   90.00
#
_symmetry.space_group_name_H-M   'P 1'
#
loop_
_entity.id
_entity.type
_entity.pdbx_description
1 polymer ?
#
loop_
_entity_poly.entity_id
_entity_poly.type
_entity_poly.pdbx_seq_one_letter_code
_entity_poly.pdbx_strand_id
1 'polypeptide(L)'
;MEPKDENKEGIGGMINPRRYGIERVAYILMRLSGLGLLAYFIGHIYETSSILKGEVGWAEFLELTQTNEGHAVLAIVIGMCVFHTVNGIRVMLGHGGVGV
;
A
#
# COMPACT_ATOMS: atom_id res chain seq x y z
N MET A 1 9.44 -38.54 0.42
CA MET A 1 9.36 -37.19 1.02
C MET A 1 7.89 -36.94 1.26
N GLU A 2 7.50 -36.75 2.52
CA GLU A 2 6.11 -36.52 2.91
C GLU A 2 5.60 -35.21 2.29
N PRO A 3 4.38 -35.15 1.71
CA PRO A 3 3.85 -33.91 1.18
C PRO A 3 3.64 -32.94 2.34
N LYS A 4 4.43 -31.87 2.36
CA LYS A 4 4.35 -30.83 3.40
C LYS A 4 3.00 -30.14 3.28
N ASP A 5 2.17 -30.31 4.30
CA ASP A 5 0.81 -29.78 4.40
C ASP A 5 0.83 -28.24 4.29
N GLU A 6 0.41 -27.70 3.14
CA GLU A 6 0.50 -26.27 2.82
C GLU A 6 -0.24 -25.37 3.82
N ASN A 7 -1.23 -25.93 4.52
CA ASN A 7 -2.04 -25.25 5.52
C ASN A 7 -1.30 -24.96 6.85
N LYS A 8 -0.08 -25.46 7.03
CA LYS A 8 0.73 -25.28 8.26
C LYS A 8 1.79 -24.18 8.15
N GLU A 9 1.88 -23.47 7.03
CA GLU A 9 2.97 -22.53 6.79
C GLU A 9 2.79 -21.15 7.46
N GLY A 10 1.59 -20.85 7.97
CA GLY A 10 1.31 -19.65 8.76
C GLY A 10 1.77 -18.34 8.09
N ILE A 11 2.32 -17.42 8.88
CA ILE A 11 2.83 -16.12 8.40
C ILE A 11 3.98 -16.31 7.39
N GLY A 12 4.81 -17.36 7.56
CA GLY A 12 5.93 -17.66 6.66
C GLY A 12 5.45 -18.07 5.26
N GLY A 13 4.38 -18.86 5.17
CA GLY A 13 3.73 -19.19 3.91
C GLY A 13 3.12 -17.96 3.25
N MET A 14 2.50 -17.09 4.04
CA MET A 14 1.83 -15.87 3.58
C MET A 14 2.77 -14.87 2.89
N ILE A 15 4.02 -14.77 3.34
CA ILE A 15 5.01 -13.80 2.83
C ILE A 15 5.89 -14.39 1.72
N ASN A 16 5.90 -15.70 1.52
CA ASN A 16 6.72 -16.34 0.48
C ASN A 16 6.23 -15.96 -0.93
N PRO A 17 7.03 -15.23 -1.74
CA PRO A 17 6.62 -14.79 -3.08
C PRO A 17 6.90 -15.85 -4.16
N ARG A 18 7.60 -16.94 -3.85
CA ARG A 18 8.11 -17.91 -4.83
C ARG A 18 7.09 -18.94 -5.31
N ARG A 19 5.85 -18.92 -4.82
CA ARG A 19 4.77 -19.83 -5.23
C ARG A 19 3.70 -19.06 -5.99
N TYR A 20 3.06 -19.68 -6.98
CA TYR A 20 1.88 -19.16 -7.70
C TYR A 20 2.10 -17.88 -8.54
N GLY A 21 3.28 -17.68 -9.13
CA GLY A 21 3.48 -16.72 -10.22
C GLY A 21 3.40 -15.23 -9.84
N ILE A 22 3.13 -14.39 -10.85
CA ILE A 22 3.07 -12.92 -10.72
C ILE A 22 1.87 -12.47 -9.87
N GLU A 23 0.82 -13.28 -9.85
CA GLU A 23 -0.39 -13.09 -9.07
C GLU A 23 -0.10 -13.11 -7.57
N ARG A 24 0.86 -13.93 -7.12
CA ARG A 24 1.32 -13.93 -5.72
C ARG A 24 2.01 -12.64 -5.34
N VAL A 25 2.86 -12.12 -6.23
CA VAL A 25 3.52 -10.83 -6.03
C VAL A 25 2.48 -9.72 -5.96
N ALA A 26 1.53 -9.70 -6.90
CA ALA A 26 0.42 -8.75 -6.91
C ALA A 26 -0.44 -8.82 -5.64
N TYR A 27 -0.69 -10.03 -5.12
CA TYR A 27 -1.39 -10.24 -3.84
C TYR A 27 -0.63 -9.64 -2.66
N ILE A 28 0.68 -9.91 -2.55
CA ILE A 28 1.51 -9.37 -1.46
C ILE A 28 1.55 -7.84 -1.55
N LEU A 29 1.79 -7.30 -2.75
CA LEU A 29 1.79 -5.85 -2.98
C LEU A 29 0.43 -5.21 -2.67
N MET A 30 -0.69 -5.88 -2.94
CA MET A 30 -2.04 -5.37 -2.60
C MET A 30 -2.20 -5.17 -1.10
N ARG A 31 -1.69 -6.12 -0.31
CA ARG A 31 -1.76 -6.05 1.15
C ARG A 31 -0.81 -5.00 1.71
N LEU A 32 0.43 -4.99 1.22
CA LEU A 32 1.44 -4.03 1.68
C LEU A 32 1.04 -2.60 1.33
N SER A 33 0.57 -2.35 0.11
CA SER A 33 0.05 -1.04 -0.29
C SER A 33 -1.16 -0.63 0.56
N GLY A 34 -2.08 -1.54 0.87
CA GLY A 34 -3.22 -1.23 1.75
C GLY A 34 -2.81 -0.84 3.16
N LEU A 35 -1.86 -1.57 3.76
CA LEU A 35 -1.30 -1.22 5.07
C LEU A 35 -0.52 0.10 5.05
N GLY A 36 0.27 0.33 4.00
CA GLY A 36 1.01 1.58 3.80
C GLY A 36 0.07 2.78 3.63
N LEU A 37 -0.99 2.65 2.82
CA LEU A 37 -1.99 3.68 2.63
C LEU A 37 -2.81 3.94 3.90
N LEU A 38 -3.12 2.90 4.70
CA LEU A 38 -3.78 3.09 5.99
C LEU A 38 -2.90 3.90 6.96
N ALA A 39 -1.61 3.56 7.05
CA ALA A 39 -0.66 4.31 7.87
C ALA A 39 -0.51 5.76 7.39
N TYR A 40 -0.38 5.94 6.06
CA TYR A 40 -0.33 7.27 5.46
C TYR A 40 -1.61 8.06 5.70
N PHE A 41 -2.79 7.44 5.61
CA PHE A 41 -4.07 8.13 5.86
C PHE A 41 -4.14 8.73 7.27
N ILE A 42 -3.68 8.00 8.29
CA ILE A 42 -3.58 8.52 9.66
C ILE A 42 -2.62 9.71 9.71
N GLY A 43 -1.42 9.58 9.12
CA GLY A 43 -0.44 10.66 9.05
C GLY A 43 -0.95 11.88 8.26
N HIS A 44 -1.70 11.65 7.19
CA HIS A 44 -2.24 12.68 6.32
C HIS A 44 -3.36 13.47 6.99
N ILE A 45 -4.17 12.83 7.84
CA ILE A 45 -5.11 13.55 8.71
C ILE A 45 -4.34 14.47 9.67
N TYR A 46 -3.24 14.00 10.26
CA TYR A 46 -2.41 14.82 11.14
C TYR A 46 -1.78 16.00 10.40
N GLU A 47 -1.18 15.77 9.24
CA GLU A 47 -0.68 16.82 8.34
C GLU A 47 -1.78 17.84 8.02
N THR A 48 -2.92 17.39 7.51
CA THR A 48 -4.01 18.28 7.06
C THR A 48 -4.58 19.07 8.24
N SER A 49 -4.53 18.51 9.45
CA SER A 49 -4.95 19.22 10.67
C SER A 49 -4.08 20.45 10.98
N SER A 50 -2.85 20.53 10.46
CA SER A 50 -1.98 21.70 10.63
C SER A 50 -2.55 22.98 10.00
N ILE A 51 -3.49 22.87 9.04
CA ILE A 51 -4.26 24.00 8.51
C ILE A 51 -4.97 24.76 9.63
N LEU A 52 -5.42 24.07 10.68
CA LEU A 52 -6.07 24.69 11.84
C LEU A 52 -5.12 25.52 12.71
N LYS A 53 -3.80 25.38 12.53
CA LYS A 53 -2.77 26.16 13.21
C LYS A 53 -2.46 27.48 12.48
N GLY A 54 -3.17 27.78 11.39
CA GLY A 54 -2.96 28.98 10.57
C GLY A 54 -1.83 28.82 9.56
N GLU A 55 -1.55 29.91 8.84
CA GLU A 55 -0.62 29.92 7.70
C GLU A 55 0.78 29.44 8.05
N VAL A 56 1.33 29.87 9.20
CA VAL A 56 2.67 29.48 9.64
C VAL A 56 2.76 27.98 9.89
N GLY A 57 1.81 27.40 10.63
CA GLY A 57 1.81 25.97 10.92
C GLY A 57 1.57 25.09 9.69
N TRP A 58 0.83 25.61 8.69
CA TRP A 58 0.68 24.96 7.40
C TRP A 58 1.95 25.03 6.55
N ALA A 59 2.60 26.19 6.51
CA ALA A 59 3.84 26.40 5.75
C ALA A 59 5.00 25.53 6.27
N GLU A 60 5.17 25.43 7.59
CA GLU A 60 6.17 24.56 8.21
C GLU A 60 6.00 23.09 7.81
N PHE A 61 4.74 22.63 7.71
CA PHE A 61 4.48 21.25 7.29
C PHE A 61 4.70 21.07 5.78
N LEU A 62 4.30 22.05 4.96
CA LEU A 62 4.57 22.03 3.53
C LEU A 62 6.07 21.94 3.23
N GLU A 63 6.93 22.65 3.97
CA GLU A 63 8.38 22.58 3.78
C GLU A 63 8.92 21.15 3.88
N LEU A 64 8.39 20.31 4.78
CA LEU A 64 8.76 18.90 4.89
C LEU A 64 8.46 18.13 3.60
N THR A 65 7.31 18.41 2.98
CA THR A 65 6.86 17.75 1.75
C THR A 65 7.68 18.16 0.52
N GLN A 66 8.30 19.34 0.54
CA GLN A 66 9.08 19.89 -0.57
C GLN A 66 10.55 19.46 -0.58
N THR A 67 11.00 18.70 0.43
CA THR A 67 12.32 18.07 0.45
C THR A 67 12.41 16.92 -0.56
N ASN A 68 13.63 16.51 -0.93
CA ASN A 68 13.83 15.35 -1.82
C ASN A 68 13.27 14.06 -1.19
N GLU A 69 13.46 13.91 0.12
CA GLU A 69 12.95 12.80 0.91
C GLU A 69 11.42 12.85 0.98
N GLY A 70 10.84 14.03 1.20
CA GLY A 70 9.39 14.26 1.16
C GLY A 70 8.78 13.86 -0.17
N HIS A 71 9.37 14.30 -1.28
CA HIS A 71 8.95 13.90 -2.62
C HIS A 71 9.09 12.40 -2.87
N ALA A 72 10.15 11.76 -2.38
CA ALA A 72 10.33 10.31 -2.52
C ALA A 72 9.21 9.54 -1.78
N VAL A 73 8.88 9.95 -0.56
CA VAL A 73 7.77 9.36 0.22
C VAL A 73 6.44 9.58 -0.50
N LEU A 74 6.15 10.81 -0.96
CA LEU A 74 4.93 11.12 -1.69
C LEU A 74 4.80 10.31 -2.99
N ALA A 75 5.89 10.16 -3.74
CA ALA A 75 5.92 9.34 -4.96
C ALA A 75 5.62 7.86 -4.67
N ILE A 76 6.17 7.31 -3.58
CA ILE A 76 5.87 5.95 -3.13
C ILE A 76 4.39 5.83 -2.74
N VAL A 77 3.84 6.80 -2.00
CA VAL A 77 2.41 6.82 -1.61
C VAL A 77 1.52 6.86 -2.84
N ILE A 78 1.82 7.71 -3.82
CA ILE A 78 1.10 7.77 -5.10
C ILE A 78 1.18 6.41 -5.82
N GLY A 79 2.38 5.82 -5.92
CA GLY A 79 2.57 4.51 -6.52
C GLY A 79 1.76 3.41 -5.83
N MET A 80 1.74 3.41 -4.49
CA MET A 80 0.90 2.51 -3.70
C MET A 80 -0.59 2.73 -3.98
N CYS A 81 -1.05 3.98 -4.04
CA CYS A 81 -2.45 4.33 -4.34
C CYS A 81 -2.86 3.80 -5.73
N VAL A 82 -2.09 4.12 -6.76
CA VAL A 82 -2.37 3.68 -8.15
C VAL A 82 -2.40 2.15 -8.22
N PHE A 83 -1.37 1.49 -7.68
CA PHE A 83 -1.32 0.02 -7.68
C PHE A 83 -2.50 -0.60 -6.91
N HIS A 84 -2.77 -0.12 -5.70
CA HIS A 84 -3.81 -0.66 -4.83
C HIS A 84 -5.19 -0.54 -5.47
N THR A 85 -5.48 0.62 -6.08
CA THR A 85 -6.74 0.83 -6.80
C THR A 85 -6.84 -0.06 -8.02
N VAL A 86 -5.84 -0.07 -8.91
CA VAL A 86 -5.90 -0.84 -10.16
C VAL A 86 -5.96 -2.35 -9.89
N ASN A 87 -5.11 -2.86 -9.01
CA ASN A 87 -5.15 -4.27 -8.63
C ASN A 87 -6.41 -4.63 -7.83
N GLY A 88 -6.95 -3.71 -7.03
CA GLY A 88 -8.24 -3.86 -6.36
C GLY A 88 -9.39 -4.03 -7.36
N ILE A 89 -9.44 -3.19 -8.41
CA ILE A 89 -10.41 -3.31 -9.50
C ILE A 89 -10.27 -4.67 -10.20
N ARG A 90 -9.04 -5.10 -10.53
CA ARG A 90 -8.78 -6.43 -11.12
C ARG A 90 -9.36 -7.56 -10.26
N VAL A 91 -9.17 -7.50 -8.93
CA VAL A 91 -9.73 -8.49 -8.00
C VAL A 91 -11.26 -8.44 -7.96
N MET A 92 -11.87 -7.24 -7.94
CA MET A 92 -13.32 -7.09 -7.98
C MET A 92 -13.92 -7.67 -9.27
N LEU A 93 -13.31 -7.40 -10.42
CA LEU A 93 -13.71 -7.98 -11.71
C LEU A 93 -13.58 -9.50 -11.72
N GLY A 94 -12.48 -10.02 -11.16
CA GLY A 94 -12.27 -11.46 -11.00
C GLY A 94 -13.35 -12.13 -10.16
N HIS A 95 -13.77 -11.51 -9.05
CA HIS A 95 -14.92 -11.99 -8.26
C HIS A 95 -16.24 -11.94 -9.03
N GLY A 96 -16.40 -10.97 -9.94
CA GLY A 96 -17.54 -10.86 -10.85
C GLY A 96 -17.50 -11.82 -12.05
N GLY A 97 -16.49 -12.70 -12.14
CA GLY A 97 -16.34 -13.66 -13.24
C GLY A 97 -15.68 -13.09 -14.50
N VAL A 98 -15.17 -11.86 -14.46
CA VAL A 98 -14.41 -11.24 -15.55
C VAL A 98 -12.93 -11.41 -15.27
N GLY A 99 -12.29 -12.34 -16.00
CA GLY A 99 -10.83 -12.52 -15.94
C GLY A 99 -10.10 -11.40 -16.67
N VAL A 100 -9.17 -10.74 -15.97
CA VAL A 100 -8.30 -9.65 -16.46
C VAL A 100 -6.90 -9.79 -15.89
#